data_AF-A0A9W6TP74-F1
#
_entry.id   AF-A0A9W6TP74-F1
#
_cell.length_a   1.000
_cell.length_b   1.000
_cell.length_c   1.000
_cell.angle_alpha   90.00
_cell.angle_beta   90.00
_cell.angle_gamma   90.00
#
_symmetry.space_group_name_H-M   'P 1'
#
loop_
_entity.id
_entity.type
_entity.pdbx_description
1 polymer ?
#
loop_
_entity_poly.entity_id
_entity_poly.type
_entity_poly.pdbx_seq_one_letter_code
_entity_poly.pdbx_strand_id
1 'polypeptide(L)'
;MCCFRSERLSADNGSRVTLVNANAHGLFDDVQSDLAELNAINRKAFIAQITAWDGKKKTGSPKTGRMHFRPGAVYELRQVHSVGFFSDISKGSVQLDGAVADRVVETRPPLLKRKREGDLAECHSKARALVFHDEEEKDAEGGDETMPSAPRPSTTRSKGKLAAK
;
A
#
# COMPACT_ATOMS: atom_id res chain seq x y z
N MET A 1 18.42 -0.20 9.80
CA MET A 1 17.57 -0.08 11.01
C MET A 1 16.16 -0.51 10.68
N CYS A 2 15.47 -1.20 11.59
CA CYS A 2 14.07 -1.60 11.40
C CYS A 2 13.13 -0.47 11.86
N CYS A 3 12.12 -0.13 11.06
CA CYS A 3 11.14 0.89 11.40
C CYS A 3 10.15 0.34 12.42
N PHE A 4 10.15 0.91 13.62
CA PHE A 4 9.22 0.56 14.68
C PHE A 4 7.92 1.35 14.57
N ARG A 5 8.05 2.67 14.41
CA ARG A 5 6.92 3.58 14.28
C ARG A 5 7.34 4.76 13.41
N SER A 6 6.42 5.26 12.61
CA SER A 6 6.58 6.51 11.88
C SER A 6 5.38 7.40 12.11
N GLU A 7 5.63 8.68 12.32
CA GLU A 7 4.61 9.71 12.45
C GLU A 7 4.99 10.92 11.61
N ARG A 8 4.00 11.52 10.94
CA ARG A 8 4.24 12.78 10.21
C ARG A 8 4.28 13.93 11.19
N LEU A 9 5.19 14.87 10.93
CA LEU A 9 5.24 16.11 11.67
C LEU A 9 4.05 17.00 11.28
N SER A 10 3.56 17.82 12.22
CA SER A 10 2.36 18.65 12.03
C SER A 10 2.44 19.63 10.86
N ALA A 11 3.64 20.09 10.51
CA ALA A 11 3.90 20.96 9.36
C ALA A 11 3.99 20.19 8.02
N ASP A 12 3.79 18.86 8.06
CA ASP A 12 3.73 17.95 6.91
C ASP A 12 4.98 17.97 6.01
N ASN A 13 6.10 18.44 6.55
CA ASN A 13 7.40 18.63 5.91
C ASN A 13 8.41 17.53 6.28
N GLY A 14 7.99 16.51 7.02
CA GLY A 14 8.86 15.41 7.42
C GLY A 14 8.15 14.32 8.21
N SER A 15 8.89 13.26 8.52
CA SER A 15 8.48 12.16 9.40
C SER A 15 9.43 12.07 10.57
N ARG A 16 8.89 11.88 11.77
CA ARG A 16 9.67 11.33 12.89
C ARG A 16 9.54 9.82 12.83
N VAL A 17 10.68 9.14 12.80
CA VAL A 17 10.78 7.69 12.65
C VAL A 17 11.47 7.15 13.89
N THR A 18 10.78 6.30 14.62
CA THR A 18 11.36 5.50 15.69
C THR A 18 11.88 4.21 15.07
N LEU A 19 13.15 3.94 15.31
CA LEU A 19 13.91 2.84 14.73
C LEU A 19 14.40 1.92 15.84
N VAL A 20 14.45 0.63 15.54
CA VAL A 20 15.11 -0.39 16.37
C VAL A 20 16.19 -1.10 15.56
N ASN A 21 16.97 -1.96 16.22
CA ASN A 21 18.00 -2.76 15.56
C ASN A 21 17.42 -3.52 14.35
N ALA A 22 18.16 -3.58 13.24
CA ALA A 22 17.75 -4.26 12.02
C ALA A 22 17.47 -5.77 12.23
N ASN A 23 18.02 -6.38 13.28
CA ASN A 23 17.78 -7.78 13.63
C ASN A 23 16.34 -8.03 14.11
N ALA A 24 15.63 -7.00 14.58
CA ALA A 24 14.22 -7.09 14.95
C ALA A 24 13.29 -7.40 13.77
N HIS A 25 13.78 -7.28 12.53
CA HIS A 25 12.97 -7.50 11.33
C HIS A 25 12.26 -8.87 11.30
N GLY A 26 12.93 -9.96 11.71
CA GLY A 26 12.36 -11.31 11.76
C GLY A 26 11.41 -11.56 12.93
N LEU A 27 11.48 -10.72 13.96
CA LEU A 27 10.79 -10.86 15.26
C LEU A 27 9.98 -9.59 15.56
N PHE A 28 9.51 -8.90 14.53
CA PHE A 28 8.97 -7.55 14.68
C PHE A 28 7.81 -7.50 15.66
N ASP A 29 6.88 -8.45 15.57
CA ASP A 29 5.70 -8.52 16.45
C ASP A 29 6.09 -8.76 17.92
N ASP A 30 7.05 -9.66 18.17
CA ASP A 30 7.53 -9.98 19.52
C ASP A 30 8.24 -8.76 20.13
N VAL A 31 9.15 -8.14 19.37
CA VAL A 31 9.84 -6.90 19.75
C VAL A 31 8.84 -5.76 19.97
N GLN A 32 7.75 -5.72 19.21
CA GLN A 32 6.68 -4.74 19.39
C GLN A 32 5.94 -4.93 20.70
N SER A 33 5.64 -6.17 21.08
CA SER A 33 5.05 -6.51 22.38
C SER A 33 6.00 -6.14 23.52
N ASP A 34 7.25 -6.61 23.45
CA ASP A 34 8.25 -6.37 24.49
C ASP A 34 8.49 -4.88 24.73
N LEU A 35 8.64 -4.09 23.66
CA LEU A 35 8.81 -2.64 23.79
C LEU A 35 7.57 -1.98 24.38
N ALA A 36 6.36 -2.48 24.11
CA ALA A 36 5.12 -1.93 24.66
C ALA A 36 5.03 -2.15 26.18
N GLU A 37 5.49 -3.30 26.67
CA GLU A 37 5.51 -3.66 28.10
C GLU A 37 6.58 -2.91 28.89
N LEU A 38 7.69 -2.53 28.24
CA LEU A 38 8.73 -1.71 28.87
C LEU A 38 8.21 -0.31 29.23
N ASN A 39 8.56 0.14 30.44
CA ASN A 39 8.35 1.52 30.85
C ASN A 39 9.17 2.50 29.98
N ALA A 40 8.80 3.78 30.02
CA ALA A 40 9.38 4.81 29.16
C ALA A 40 10.89 5.02 29.36
N ILE A 41 11.45 4.68 30.52
CA ILE A 41 12.89 4.83 30.79
C ILE A 41 13.65 3.67 30.13
N ASN A 42 13.21 2.43 30.37
CA ASN A 42 13.87 1.23 29.86
C ASN A 42 13.76 1.10 28.34
N ARG A 43 12.68 1.63 27.74
CA ARG A 43 12.48 1.62 26.28
C ARG A 43 13.55 2.40 25.52
N LYS A 44 14.12 3.46 26.11
CA LYS A 44 15.02 4.41 25.43
C LYS A 44 16.29 3.77 24.88
N ALA A 45 16.85 2.81 25.61
CA ALA A 45 18.09 2.12 25.22
C ALA A 45 17.95 1.30 23.92
N PHE A 46 16.71 0.92 23.56
CA PHE A 46 16.44 0.07 22.40
C PHE A 46 16.00 0.85 21.17
N ILE A 47 15.77 2.16 21.29
CA ILE A 47 15.23 2.99 20.22
C ILE A 47 16.22 4.06 19.77
N ALA A 48 16.19 4.33 18.47
CA ALA A 48 16.75 5.53 17.87
C ALA A 48 15.60 6.34 17.26
N GLN A 49 15.74 7.66 17.21
CA GLN A 49 14.78 8.54 16.54
C GLN A 49 15.46 9.32 15.43
N ILE A 50 14.93 9.20 14.21
CA ILE A 50 15.37 9.99 13.07
C ILE A 50 14.24 10.88 12.60
N THR A 51 14.56 12.15 12.35
CA THR A 51 13.67 13.04 11.61
C THR A 51 14.05 13.02 10.14
N ALA A 52 13.21 12.45 9.29
CA ALA A 52 13.36 12.49 7.85
C ALA A 52 12.57 13.66 7.28
N TRP A 53 13.28 14.69 6.83
CA TRP A 53 12.70 15.88 6.21
C TRP A 53 12.40 15.63 4.73
N ASP A 54 11.20 16.00 4.30
CA ASP A 54 10.80 15.90 2.89
C ASP A 54 11.64 16.85 2.03
N GLY A 55 11.92 16.43 0.80
CA GLY A 55 12.64 17.27 -0.16
C GLY A 55 11.84 18.50 -0.55
N LYS A 56 12.54 19.58 -0.91
CA LYS A 56 11.90 20.77 -1.46
C LYS A 56 11.11 20.38 -2.71
N LYS A 57 9.83 20.79 -2.77
CA LYS A 57 8.99 20.62 -3.95
C LYS A 57 9.59 21.47 -5.07
N LYS A 58 9.95 20.85 -6.19
CA LYS A 58 10.20 21.59 -7.43
C LYS A 58 8.84 21.89 -8.07
N THR A 59 8.60 23.13 -8.43
CA THR A 59 7.36 23.54 -9.12
C THR A 59 7.19 22.69 -10.38
N GLY A 60 6.05 22.01 -10.50
CA GLY A 60 5.72 21.17 -11.67
C GLY A 60 6.16 19.70 -11.59
N SER A 61 6.86 19.25 -10.54
CA SER A 61 7.17 17.83 -10.36
C SER A 61 6.11 17.10 -9.53
N PRO A 62 5.86 15.80 -9.76
CA PRO A 62 5.11 14.96 -8.83
C PRO A 62 5.71 15.04 -7.42
N LYS A 63 4.97 14.68 -6.37
CA LYS A 63 5.47 14.58 -4.99
C LYS A 63 6.48 13.42 -4.83
N THR A 64 7.60 13.46 -5.55
CA THR A 64 8.67 12.44 -5.49
C THR A 64 9.60 12.62 -4.30
N GLY A 65 9.44 13.69 -3.51
CA GLY A 65 10.28 13.98 -2.34
C GLY A 65 9.76 13.44 -1.00
N ARG A 66 8.65 12.68 -0.98
CA ARG A 66 8.03 12.16 0.24
C ARG A 66 8.33 10.67 0.42
N MET A 67 9.01 10.32 1.50
CA MET A 67 9.22 8.93 1.90
C MET A 67 8.08 8.46 2.81
N HIS A 68 7.63 7.21 2.62
CA HIS A 68 6.68 6.53 3.49
C HIS A 68 7.38 5.38 4.21
N PHE A 69 7.57 5.52 5.52
CA PHE A 69 8.19 4.49 6.34
C PHE A 69 7.12 3.49 6.79
N ARG A 70 7.36 2.20 6.53
CA ARG A 70 6.47 1.12 6.92
C ARG A 70 6.98 0.44 8.19
N PRO A 71 6.15 0.29 9.24
CA PRO A 71 6.51 -0.55 10.39
C PRO A 71 6.95 -1.94 9.93
N GLY A 72 8.02 -2.46 10.54
CA GLY A 72 8.61 -3.76 10.21
C GLY A 72 9.55 -3.77 9.00
N ALA A 73 9.55 -2.73 8.15
CA ALA A 73 10.51 -2.60 7.06
C ALA A 73 11.90 -2.18 7.58
N VAL A 74 12.94 -2.55 6.84
CA VAL A 74 14.32 -2.18 7.15
C VAL A 74 14.79 -1.12 6.18
N TYR A 75 15.31 -0.04 6.75
CA TYR A 75 15.86 1.08 6.03
C TYR A 75 17.36 1.22 6.29
N GLU A 76 18.09 1.51 5.23
CA GLU A 76 19.44 2.04 5.30
C GLU A 76 19.35 3.56 5.23
N LEU A 77 19.94 4.24 6.21
CA LEU A 77 19.97 5.70 6.28
C LEU A 77 21.42 6.15 6.06
N ARG A 78 21.65 6.90 4.98
CA ARG A 78 22.94 7.47 4.61
C ARG A 78 22.92 8.98 4.90
N GLN A 79 24.08 9.53 5.24
CA GLN A 79 24.24 10.98 5.50
C GLN A 79 23.27 11.51 6.58
N VAL A 80 23.21 10.84 7.73
CA VAL A 80 22.46 11.33 8.89
C VAL A 80 23.21 12.51 9.50
N HIS A 81 22.53 13.63 9.65
CA HIS A 81 23.03 14.89 10.22
C HIS A 81 22.60 15.02 11.68
N SER A 82 23.35 15.84 12.43
CA SER A 82 23.04 16.21 13.81
C SER A 82 22.81 14.99 14.71
N VAL A 83 23.67 13.96 14.56
CA VAL A 83 23.60 12.76 15.37
C VAL A 83 24.06 13.09 16.79
N GLY A 84 23.23 12.79 17.78
CA GLY A 84 23.53 13.02 19.19
C GLY A 84 22.55 12.31 20.10
N PHE A 85 22.79 12.39 21.41
CA PHE A 85 21.89 11.83 22.41
C PHE A 85 21.01 12.93 23.00
N PHE A 86 19.71 12.67 23.09
CA PHE A 86 18.78 13.53 23.82
C PHE A 86 17.89 12.66 24.71
N SER A 87 17.95 12.92 26.01
CA SER A 87 17.24 12.11 27.02
C SER A 87 17.53 10.61 26.86
N ASP A 88 18.80 10.26 26.62
CA ASP A 88 19.32 8.89 26.43
C ASP A 88 18.84 8.17 25.17
N ILE A 89 18.13 8.87 24.29
CA ILE A 89 17.74 8.36 22.97
C ILE A 89 18.71 8.91 21.95
N SER A 90 19.26 8.04 21.11
CA SER A 90 20.02 8.46 19.94
C SER A 90 19.09 9.14 18.94
N LYS A 91 19.42 10.39 18.57
CA LYS A 91 18.64 11.21 17.65
C LYS A 91 19.50 11.65 16.47
N GLY A 92 18.85 11.88 15.34
CA GLY A 92 19.48 12.44 14.15
C GLY A 92 18.44 12.90 13.14
N SER A 93 18.91 13.45 12.02
CA SER A 93 18.04 13.90 10.95
C SER A 93 18.60 13.56 9.58
N VAL A 94 17.73 13.36 8.61
CA VAL A 94 18.10 13.14 7.21
C VAL A 94 17.24 14.02 6.34
N GLN A 95 17.84 14.69 5.36
CA GLN A 95 17.11 15.49 4.40
C GLN A 95 16.96 14.70 3.12
N LEU A 96 15.73 14.34 2.79
CA LEU A 96 15.40 13.73 1.51
C LEU A 96 15.63 14.77 0.42
N ASP A 97 16.28 14.35 -0.65
CA ASP A 97 16.48 15.18 -1.83
C ASP A 97 16.16 14.34 -3.05
N GLY A 98 15.30 14.85 -3.94
CA GLY A 98 14.99 14.18 -5.19
C GLY A 98 16.20 14.04 -6.11
N ALA A 99 17.26 14.85 -5.91
CA ALA A 99 18.52 14.70 -6.63
C ALA A 99 19.41 13.57 -6.07
N VAL A 100 19.21 13.18 -4.81
CA VAL A 100 20.02 12.15 -4.12
C VAL A 100 19.08 11.12 -3.51
N ALA A 101 18.56 10.23 -4.37
CA ALA A 101 17.57 9.21 -4.01
C ALA A 101 18.08 8.15 -3.01
N ASP A 102 19.39 8.12 -2.74
CA ASP A 102 20.07 7.06 -2.01
C ASP A 102 20.24 7.36 -0.50
N ARG A 103 19.71 8.48 -0.01
CA ARG A 103 19.86 8.85 1.42
C ARG A 103 19.04 7.98 2.37
N VAL A 104 17.89 7.51 1.92
CA VAL A 104 17.06 6.59 2.70
C VAL A 104 16.56 5.52 1.74
N VAL A 105 17.04 4.30 1.92
CA VAL A 105 16.73 3.17 1.03
C VAL A 105 16.04 2.09 1.83
N GLU A 106 14.90 1.62 1.33
CA GLU A 106 14.26 0.42 1.88
C GLU A 106 15.03 -0.81 1.38
N THR A 107 15.68 -1.53 2.29
CA THR A 107 16.47 -2.72 1.95
C THR A 107 15.68 -4.01 2.12
N ARG A 108 14.71 -4.03 3.04
CA ARG A 108 13.80 -5.16 3.24
C ARG A 108 12.38 -4.68 3.51
N PRO A 109 11.36 -5.20 2.79
CA PRO A 109 9.96 -4.88 3.07
C PRO A 109 9.51 -5.54 4.37
N PRO A 110 8.40 -5.09 5.01
CA PRO A 110 7.87 -5.76 6.20
C PRO A 110 7.55 -7.23 5.91
N LEU A 111 7.86 -8.10 6.87
CA LEU A 111 7.48 -9.51 6.74
C LEU A 111 5.98 -9.63 7.00
N LEU A 112 5.24 -10.06 5.98
CA LEU A 112 3.85 -10.47 6.14
C LEU A 112 3.85 -11.84 6.81
N LYS A 113 3.81 -11.89 8.15
CA LYS A 113 3.55 -13.15 8.83
C LYS A 113 2.06 -13.48 8.69
N ARG A 114 1.80 -14.67 8.16
CA ARG A 114 0.46 -15.28 8.20
C ARG A 114 0.02 -15.30 9.66
N LYS A 115 -1.15 -14.70 9.93
CA LYS A 115 -1.85 -14.73 11.22
C LYS A 115 -1.65 -16.11 11.86
N ARG A 116 -1.13 -16.17 13.10
CA ARG A 116 -1.05 -17.44 13.82
C ARG A 116 -2.47 -18.04 13.86
N GLU A 117 -2.55 -19.30 13.48
CA GLU A 117 -3.76 -20.11 13.53
C GLU A 117 -4.26 -20.12 14.99
N GLY A 118 -5.41 -19.50 15.23
CA GLY A 118 -5.92 -19.23 16.58
C GLY A 118 -7.16 -18.34 16.61
N ASP A 119 -7.37 -17.50 15.61
CA ASP A 119 -8.67 -16.87 15.37
C ASP A 119 -9.21 -17.33 14.02
N LEU A 120 -9.99 -18.41 14.05
CA LEU A 120 -10.98 -18.73 13.02
C LEU A 120 -12.00 -17.60 12.97
N ALA A 121 -11.69 -16.55 12.21
CA ALA A 121 -12.71 -15.68 11.64
C ALA A 121 -12.95 -16.16 10.21
N GLU A 122 -13.84 -17.14 10.15
CA GLU A 122 -14.70 -17.56 9.04
C GLU A 122 -14.32 -17.01 7.64
N CYS A 123 -13.74 -17.89 6.83
CA CYS A 123 -13.73 -17.75 5.38
C CYS A 123 -15.18 -17.79 4.88
N HIS A 124 -15.80 -16.64 4.65
CA HIS A 124 -16.93 -16.55 3.72
C HIS A 124 -16.42 -16.16 2.35
N SER A 125 -16.12 -17.21 1.59
CA SER A 125 -16.08 -17.18 0.14
C SER A 125 -17.48 -16.84 -0.37
N LYS A 126 -17.67 -15.72 -1.07
CA LYS A 126 -18.74 -15.60 -2.06
C LYS A 126 -18.25 -14.82 -3.28
N ALA A 127 -17.56 -15.54 -4.15
CA ALA A 127 -17.74 -15.33 -5.58
C ALA A 127 -19.24 -15.49 -5.89
N ARG A 128 -19.85 -14.50 -6.52
CA ARG A 128 -21.14 -14.69 -7.20
C ARG A 128 -20.92 -14.45 -8.69
N ALA A 129 -20.62 -15.55 -9.36
CA ALA A 129 -21.01 -15.75 -10.75
C ALA A 129 -22.29 -16.61 -10.76
N LEU A 130 -23.12 -16.32 -11.76
CA LEU A 130 -24.17 -17.14 -12.38
C LEU A 130 -25.66 -16.78 -12.12
N VAL A 131 -26.24 -16.26 -13.21
CA VAL A 131 -27.41 -16.76 -13.96
C VAL A 131 -28.82 -16.36 -13.50
N PHE A 132 -29.59 -15.99 -14.54
CA PHE A 132 -30.96 -15.50 -14.70
C PHE A 132 -32.08 -16.41 -14.17
N HIS A 133 -33.21 -15.80 -13.78
CA HIS A 133 -34.59 -16.03 -14.25
C HIS A 133 -35.53 -15.01 -13.56
N ASP A 134 -36.28 -14.18 -14.31
CA ASP A 134 -37.75 -14.28 -14.60
C ASP A 134 -38.59 -13.91 -13.35
N GLU A 135 -39.61 -13.04 -13.36
CA GLU A 135 -40.73 -12.82 -14.29
C GLU A 135 -41.29 -11.38 -14.08
N GLU A 136 -41.75 -10.70 -15.13
CA GLU A 136 -42.81 -9.70 -14.97
C GLU A 136 -43.80 -9.81 -16.15
N GLU A 137 -45.00 -10.20 -15.77
CA GLU A 137 -46.21 -10.45 -16.54
C GLU A 137 -46.74 -9.16 -17.19
N LYS A 138 -47.06 -9.22 -18.50
CA LYS A 138 -48.11 -8.36 -19.04
C LYS A 138 -48.81 -9.01 -20.22
N ASP A 139 -50.11 -9.21 -20.02
CA ASP A 139 -51.09 -9.75 -20.95
C ASP A 139 -51.16 -8.98 -22.29
N ALA A 140 -51.29 -9.74 -23.38
CA ALA A 140 -52.54 -9.86 -24.16
C ALA A 140 -52.32 -9.94 -25.69
N GLU A 141 -52.94 -10.99 -26.24
CA GLU A 141 -53.65 -11.08 -27.53
C GLU A 141 -52.93 -11.33 -28.88
N GLY A 142 -53.40 -12.40 -29.54
CA GLY A 142 -53.33 -12.68 -30.99
C GLY A 142 -52.09 -13.48 -31.41
N GLY A 143 -52.16 -14.79 -31.68
CA GLY A 143 -52.69 -15.37 -32.94
C GLY A 143 -51.73 -15.03 -34.09
N ASP A 144 -51.11 -15.92 -34.86
CA ASP A 144 -51.37 -17.31 -35.24
C ASP A 144 -50.16 -17.74 -36.12
N GLU A 145 -49.80 -19.02 -36.05
CA GLU A 145 -49.01 -19.85 -36.99
C GLU A 145 -47.57 -19.51 -37.46
N THR A 146 -46.76 -20.58 -37.37
CA THR A 146 -45.80 -21.09 -38.39
C THR A 146 -44.31 -21.05 -38.01
N MET A 147 -43.86 -22.20 -37.50
CA MET A 147 -42.48 -22.74 -37.50
C MET A 147 -41.98 -22.99 -38.95
N PRO A 148 -40.76 -23.52 -39.19
CA PRO A 148 -39.43 -23.19 -38.67
C PRO A 148 -38.38 -23.07 -39.82
N SER A 149 -37.19 -22.50 -39.60
CA SER A 149 -35.99 -22.97 -40.35
C SER A 149 -34.67 -22.40 -39.81
N ALA A 150 -33.79 -23.30 -39.37
CA ALA A 150 -32.36 -23.09 -39.19
C ALA A 150 -31.61 -23.11 -40.56
N PRO A 151 -30.27 -23.17 -40.60
CA PRO A 151 -29.29 -22.11 -40.33
C PRO A 151 -28.39 -21.88 -41.57
N ARG A 152 -27.59 -20.79 -41.65
CA ARG A 152 -26.28 -20.78 -42.35
C ARG A 152 -25.48 -19.46 -42.22
N PRO A 153 -24.15 -19.49 -42.46
CA PRO A 153 -23.18 -18.61 -41.81
C PRO A 153 -22.56 -17.52 -42.71
N SER A 154 -21.97 -16.53 -42.03
CA SER A 154 -20.76 -15.76 -42.33
C SER A 154 -20.58 -14.98 -43.65
N THR A 155 -20.14 -13.73 -43.45
CA THR A 155 -19.19 -12.94 -44.29
C THR A 155 -19.80 -12.03 -45.36
N THR A 156 -19.76 -10.72 -45.14
CA THR A 156 -18.85 -9.76 -45.81
C THR A 156 -19.36 -8.32 -45.68
N ARG A 157 -18.40 -7.42 -45.56
CA ARG A 157 -18.50 -5.97 -45.44
C ARG A 157 -18.23 -5.33 -46.80
N SER A 158 -19.04 -4.37 -47.23
CA SER A 158 -18.71 -3.10 -47.92
C SER A 158 -19.87 -2.64 -48.82
N LYS A 159 -20.51 -1.51 -48.49
CA LYS A 159 -20.32 -0.14 -49.05
C LYS A 159 -20.65 -0.03 -50.55
N GLY A 160 -21.57 0.87 -50.88
CA GLY A 160 -21.66 1.45 -52.22
C GLY A 160 -23.04 2.01 -52.53
N LYS A 161 -23.18 3.32 -52.34
CA LYS A 161 -24.41 4.10 -52.51
C LYS A 161 -24.30 4.89 -53.82
N LEU A 162 -25.48 5.17 -54.41
CA LEU A 162 -25.77 6.13 -55.49
C LEU A 162 -25.36 5.75 -56.93
N ALA A 163 -26.00 6.22 -57.99
CA ALA A 163 -27.34 6.74 -58.28
C ALA A 163 -27.31 7.15 -59.77
N ALA A 164 -28.46 6.99 -60.44
CA ALA A 164 -28.97 7.79 -61.55
C ALA A 164 -28.08 8.12 -62.77
N LYS A 165 -28.53 7.55 -63.90
CA LYS A 165 -28.62 8.09 -65.27
C LYS A 165 -27.35 8.54 -65.99
#